data_AF-A0A445I8E2-F1
#
_entry.id   AF-A0A445I8E2-F1
#
_cell.length_a   1.000
_cell.length_b   1.000
_cell.length_c   1.000
_cell.angle_alpha   90.00
_cell.angle_beta   90.00
_cell.angle_gamma   90.00
#
_symmetry.space_group_name_H-M   'P 1'
#
loop_
_entity.id
_entity.type
_entity.pdbx_description
1 polymer ?
#
loop_
_entity_poly.entity_id
_entity_poly.type
_entity_poly.pdbx_seq_one_letter_code
_entity_poly.pdbx_strand_id
1 'polypeptide(L)'
;MRFDLIISLKSSVYVAAIRNRNLPLPEDPIELYEIEQDKEAAEEIEFLPHRDTLRFLDRAAIQIKQGVQSEKPPSPWKLCRVTQVENAKIVLGMTPIFCCTIIMTLCLAQLQTFSIQQGYTMDTTFTKHFHIPPASLPIIPISFLIIIMPIYDFIFVPVMRKITGIPTGVTHLQRIGVGLVLSCISMAVASIIEVKRKRVARDNNMLDAVPILMPPLPISTFWLSFQYFIFGIADMFTYVGLLQFFYSEAPKGLKSTSTCFLWSSMALGYFASTIVVKCVNGATKHITSSGGWLAGNNINRNHLNLFYLFLSIVSLINFFIYLIVSMRYKYRSQPGGNSKK
;
A
#
# COMPACT_ATOMS: atom_id res chain seq x y z
N MET A 1 17.77 -15.21 15.47
CA MET A 1 18.90 -15.90 14.80
C MET A 1 18.66 -16.26 13.33
N ARG A 2 17.52 -16.86 12.93
CA ARG A 2 17.21 -17.10 11.49
C ARG A 2 16.87 -15.82 10.69
N PHE A 3 16.34 -14.78 11.33
CA PHE A 3 15.98 -13.52 10.67
C PHE A 3 17.20 -12.68 10.24
N ASP A 4 18.21 -12.57 11.10
CA ASP A 4 19.45 -11.84 10.80
C ASP A 4 20.22 -12.48 9.64
N LEU A 5 20.19 -13.82 9.55
CA LEU A 5 20.82 -14.56 8.46
C LEU A 5 20.12 -14.29 7.11
N ILE A 6 18.78 -14.21 7.09
CA ILE A 6 18.01 -13.95 5.86
C ILE A 6 18.19 -12.50 5.38
N ILE A 7 18.25 -11.54 6.29
CA ILE A 7 18.51 -10.14 5.95
C ILE A 7 19.96 -9.96 5.49
N SER A 8 20.92 -10.59 6.17
CA SER A 8 22.36 -10.55 5.85
C SER A 8 22.68 -11.22 4.50
N LEU A 9 22.05 -12.36 4.17
CA LEU A 9 22.22 -13.05 2.88
C LEU A 9 21.55 -12.34 1.70
N LYS A 10 20.66 -11.38 1.94
CA LYS A 10 19.93 -10.65 0.88
C LYS A 10 20.45 -9.23 0.68
N SER A 11 20.90 -8.56 1.74
CA SER A 11 21.66 -7.31 1.64
C SER A 11 22.99 -7.51 0.90
N SER A 12 23.59 -8.70 1.03
CA SER A 12 24.81 -9.07 0.34
C SER A 12 24.68 -9.07 -1.19
N VAL A 13 23.49 -9.37 -1.74
CA VAL A 13 23.22 -9.28 -3.19
C VAL A 13 23.37 -7.86 -3.70
N TYR A 14 22.77 -6.88 -3.00
CA TYR A 14 22.87 -5.47 -3.38
C TYR A 14 24.31 -4.97 -3.28
N VAL A 15 25.02 -5.34 -2.20
CA VAL A 15 26.43 -4.97 -2.00
C VAL A 15 27.33 -5.61 -3.06
N ALA A 16 27.14 -6.89 -3.38
CA ALA A 16 27.90 -7.59 -4.40
C ALA A 16 27.63 -7.02 -5.80
N ALA A 17 26.37 -6.69 -6.14
CA ALA A 17 26.02 -6.06 -7.41
C ALA A 17 26.69 -4.68 -7.58
N ILE A 18 26.71 -3.86 -6.52
CA ILE A 18 27.37 -2.54 -6.53
C ILE A 18 28.88 -2.70 -6.65
N ARG A 19 29.47 -3.67 -5.93
CA ARG A 19 30.90 -3.97 -5.99
C ARG A 19 31.34 -4.43 -7.38
N ASN A 20 30.53 -5.28 -8.02
CA ASN A 20 30.81 -5.87 -9.32
C ASN A 20 30.29 -4.99 -10.49
N ARG A 21 29.91 -3.73 -10.23
CA ARG A 21 29.27 -2.85 -11.23
C ARG A 21 30.13 -2.52 -12.46
N ASN A 22 31.44 -2.73 -12.38
CA ASN A 22 32.36 -2.46 -13.50
C ASN A 22 32.64 -3.71 -14.34
N LEU A 23 32.12 -4.88 -13.97
CA LEU A 23 32.32 -6.12 -14.72
C LEU A 23 31.34 -6.20 -15.92
N PRO A 24 31.79 -6.73 -17.07
CA PRO A 24 30.91 -7.02 -18.19
C PRO A 24 29.92 -8.12 -17.78
N LEU A 25 28.65 -7.93 -18.15
CA LEU A 25 27.62 -8.94 -17.95
C LEU A 25 27.81 -10.05 -19.00
N PRO A 26 27.84 -11.34 -18.60
CA PRO A 26 27.81 -12.46 -19.54
C PRO A 26 26.59 -12.38 -20.47
N GLU A 27 26.77 -12.75 -21.74
CA GLU A 27 25.66 -12.89 -22.69
C GLU A 27 24.88 -14.20 -22.47
N ASP A 28 25.55 -15.24 -21.96
CA ASP A 28 24.94 -16.53 -21.64
C ASP A 28 24.60 -16.64 -20.13
N PRO A 29 23.32 -16.84 -19.76
CA PRO A 29 22.89 -17.04 -18.37
C PRO A 29 23.55 -18.25 -17.67
N ILE A 30 24.11 -19.20 -18.43
CA ILE A 30 24.80 -20.40 -17.91
C ILE A 30 26.14 -20.02 -17.24
N GLU A 31 26.72 -18.86 -17.57
CA GLU A 31 27.96 -18.39 -16.97
C GLU A 31 27.77 -17.73 -15.58
N LEU A 32 26.53 -17.57 -15.12
CA LEU A 32 26.22 -17.05 -13.80
C LEU A 32 26.32 -18.16 -12.73
N TYR A 33 26.81 -17.81 -11.55
CA TYR A 33 27.05 -18.77 -10.48
C TYR A 33 25.74 -19.34 -9.89
N GLU A 34 25.55 -20.65 -10.00
CA GLU A 34 24.49 -21.44 -9.34
C GLU A 34 25.06 -22.78 -8.84
N ILE A 35 24.43 -23.37 -7.82
CA ILE A 35 24.85 -24.70 -7.31
C ILE A 35 24.28 -25.79 -8.22
N GLU A 36 25.00 -26.90 -8.38
CA GLU A 36 24.49 -28.09 -9.07
C GLU A 36 23.14 -28.53 -8.50
N GLN A 37 22.19 -28.83 -9.39
CA GLN A 37 20.83 -29.25 -9.04
C GLN A 37 20.80 -30.69 -8.53
N ASP A 38 21.33 -30.93 -7.34
CA ASP A 38 21.11 -32.20 -6.64
C ASP A 38 19.70 -32.27 -6.06
N LYS A 39 19.11 -33.46 -6.05
CA LYS A 39 17.70 -33.69 -5.65
C LYS A 39 17.40 -33.19 -4.23
N GLU A 40 18.35 -33.29 -3.30
CA GLU A 40 18.21 -32.80 -1.92
C GLU A 40 18.28 -31.26 -1.84
N ALA A 41 19.15 -30.63 -2.64
CA ALA A 41 19.24 -29.16 -2.72
C ALA A 41 17.99 -28.54 -3.37
N ALA A 42 17.35 -29.25 -4.31
CA ALA A 42 16.11 -28.80 -4.97
C ALA A 42 14.86 -28.86 -4.09
N GLU A 43 14.84 -29.72 -3.06
CA GLU A 43 13.74 -29.76 -2.09
C GLU A 43 13.82 -28.63 -1.05
N GLU A 44 15.03 -28.26 -0.60
CA GLU A 44 15.23 -27.14 0.32
C GLU A 44 15.29 -25.77 -0.37
N ILE A 45 15.76 -25.70 -1.62
CA ILE A 45 16.03 -24.45 -2.35
C ILE A 45 15.16 -24.36 -3.60
N GLU A 46 14.29 -23.34 -3.63
CA GLU A 46 13.50 -23.02 -4.81
C GLU A 46 14.38 -22.38 -5.89
N PHE A 47 14.83 -23.19 -6.86
CA PHE A 47 15.55 -22.70 -8.03
C PHE A 47 14.66 -21.80 -8.89
N LEU A 48 15.16 -20.61 -9.23
CA LEU A 48 14.47 -19.63 -10.06
C LEU A 48 15.16 -19.51 -11.42
N PRO A 49 14.41 -19.59 -12.54
CA PRO A 49 14.99 -19.33 -13.85
C PRO A 49 15.42 -17.86 -13.95
N HIS A 50 16.54 -17.62 -14.62
CA HIS A 50 17.06 -16.28 -14.87
C HIS A 50 16.04 -15.39 -15.61
N ARG A 51 15.90 -14.14 -15.18
CA ARG A 51 15.02 -13.14 -15.82
C ARG A 51 15.81 -11.91 -16.30
N ASP A 52 15.52 -11.45 -17.51
CA ASP A 52 16.07 -10.21 -18.10
C ASP A 52 15.63 -8.90 -17.41
N THR A 53 14.86 -8.99 -16.32
CA THR A 53 14.44 -7.83 -15.52
C THR A 53 15.51 -7.48 -14.49
N LEU A 54 15.82 -6.19 -14.33
CA LEU A 54 16.79 -5.67 -13.36
C LEU A 54 18.21 -6.27 -13.53
N ARG A 55 18.70 -6.33 -14.79
CA ARG A 55 20.00 -6.95 -15.17
C ARG A 55 21.22 -6.47 -14.39
N PHE A 56 21.17 -5.28 -13.78
CA PHE A 56 22.28 -4.79 -12.96
C PHE A 56 22.52 -5.67 -11.71
N LEU A 57 21.49 -6.36 -11.19
CA LEU A 57 21.63 -7.26 -10.04
C LEU A 57 22.33 -8.57 -10.41
N ASP A 58 22.30 -8.98 -11.68
CA ASP A 58 22.99 -10.19 -12.16
C ASP A 58 24.51 -10.09 -12.01
N ARG A 59 25.03 -8.87 -11.87
CA ARG A 59 26.44 -8.63 -11.56
C ARG A 59 26.89 -9.22 -10.23
N ALA A 60 25.97 -9.46 -9.30
CA ALA A 60 26.27 -10.14 -8.04
C ALA A 60 26.59 -11.63 -8.22
N ALA A 61 26.18 -12.23 -9.34
CA ALA A 61 26.40 -13.66 -9.65
C ALA A 61 27.51 -13.90 -10.68
N ILE A 62 28.28 -12.86 -11.06
CA ILE A 62 29.42 -13.00 -11.98
C ILE A 62 30.56 -13.74 -11.28
N GLN A 63 30.90 -14.91 -11.79
CA GLN A 63 32.07 -15.65 -11.33
C GLN A 63 33.33 -15.12 -12.03
N ILE A 64 34.18 -14.41 -11.28
CA ILE A 64 35.52 -14.06 -11.80
C ILE A 64 36.35 -15.34 -11.81
N LYS A 65 36.66 -15.88 -12.99
CA LYS A 65 37.60 -17.00 -13.19
C LYS A 65 39.04 -16.55 -12.88
N GLN A 66 39.35 -16.28 -11.60
CA GLN A 66 40.73 -16.22 -11.13
C GLN A 66 41.10 -17.65 -10.72
N GLY A 67 41.99 -18.27 -11.49
CA GLY A 67 42.34 -19.68 -11.36
C GLY A 67 42.94 -20.02 -10.01
N VAL A 68 42.11 -20.40 -9.06
CA VAL A 68 42.29 -21.45 -8.04
C VAL A 68 40.87 -21.81 -7.60
N GLN A 69 40.40 -23.04 -7.86
CA GLN A 69 39.19 -23.55 -7.21
C GLN A 69 39.46 -23.60 -5.70
N SER A 70 38.93 -22.63 -4.96
CA SER A 70 38.98 -22.65 -3.51
C SER A 70 37.83 -23.54 -3.02
N GLU A 71 38.15 -24.59 -2.25
CA GLU A 71 37.20 -25.53 -1.62
C GLU A 71 36.26 -24.86 -0.60
N LYS A 72 36.48 -23.59 -0.26
CA LYS A 72 35.62 -22.82 0.64
C LYS A 72 34.51 -22.13 -0.13
N PRO A 73 33.24 -22.20 0.32
CA PRO A 73 32.15 -21.48 -0.31
C PRO A 73 32.50 -19.98 -0.34
N PRO A 74 32.37 -19.33 -1.50
CA PRO A 74 32.72 -17.93 -1.66
C PRO A 74 31.90 -17.06 -0.70
N SER A 75 32.49 -15.99 -0.17
CA SER A 75 31.79 -15.17 0.81
C SER A 75 30.53 -14.53 0.19
N PRO A 76 29.37 -14.54 0.88
CA PRO A 76 28.10 -14.03 0.33
C PRO A 76 28.16 -12.58 -0.15
N TRP A 77 29.12 -11.81 0.36
CA TRP A 77 29.38 -10.39 0.05
C TRP A 77 30.21 -10.16 -1.23
N LYS A 78 30.74 -11.23 -1.85
CA LYS A 78 31.53 -11.17 -3.09
C LYS A 78 30.87 -11.90 -4.25
N LEU A 79 30.16 -12.99 -3.97
CA LEU A 79 29.51 -13.82 -4.97
C LEU A 79 28.17 -14.34 -4.42
N CYS A 80 27.10 -14.09 -5.16
CA CYS A 80 25.74 -14.52 -4.84
C CYS A 80 25.25 -15.53 -5.88
N ARG A 81 24.34 -16.42 -5.48
CA ARG A 81 23.71 -17.38 -6.40
C ARG A 81 22.67 -16.70 -7.29
N VAL A 82 22.44 -17.20 -8.50
CA VAL A 82 21.34 -16.71 -9.37
C VAL A 82 20.00 -16.74 -8.63
N THR A 83 19.70 -17.80 -7.89
CA THR A 83 18.49 -17.89 -7.06
C THR A 83 18.39 -16.79 -6.00
N GLN A 84 19.50 -16.35 -5.40
CA GLN A 84 19.49 -15.22 -4.45
C GLN A 84 19.27 -13.88 -5.15
N VAL A 85 19.89 -13.70 -6.32
CA VAL A 85 19.72 -12.53 -7.18
C VAL A 85 18.27 -12.40 -7.64
N GLU A 86 17.67 -13.48 -8.14
CA GLU A 86 16.26 -13.50 -8.58
C GLU A 86 15.29 -13.22 -7.44
N ASN A 87 15.56 -13.76 -6.24
CA ASN A 87 14.78 -13.42 -5.05
C ASN A 87 14.87 -11.93 -4.69
N ALA A 88 16.04 -11.30 -4.87
CA ALA A 88 16.20 -9.86 -4.65
C ALA A 88 15.49 -9.03 -5.73
N LYS A 89 15.57 -9.46 -7.00
CA LYS A 89 14.84 -8.84 -8.12
C LYS A 89 13.32 -8.85 -7.88
N ILE A 90 12.78 -9.98 -7.40
CA ILE A 90 11.35 -10.10 -7.06
C ILE A 90 10.97 -9.09 -5.97
N VAL A 91 11.69 -9.05 -4.85
CA VAL A 91 11.41 -8.10 -3.77
C VAL A 91 11.49 -6.66 -4.27
N LEU A 92 12.51 -6.33 -5.07
CA LEU A 92 12.66 -5.00 -5.65
C LEU A 92 11.54 -4.65 -6.63
N GLY A 93 11.02 -5.62 -7.38
CA GLY A 93 9.87 -5.45 -8.27
C GLY A 93 8.56 -5.22 -7.51
N MET A 94 8.43 -5.74 -6.29
CA MET A 94 7.25 -5.58 -5.44
C MET A 94 7.26 -4.24 -4.67
N THR A 95 8.45 -3.67 -4.41
CA THR A 95 8.62 -2.41 -3.66
C THR A 95 7.83 -1.22 -4.25
N PRO A 96 7.78 -0.98 -5.57
CA PRO A 96 6.97 0.10 -6.11
C PRO A 96 5.46 -0.06 -5.83
N ILE A 97 4.94 -1.29 -5.91
CA ILE A 97 3.54 -1.61 -5.60
C ILE A 97 3.25 -1.35 -4.12
N PHE A 98 4.17 -1.82 -3.26
CA PHE A 98 4.18 -1.56 -1.82
C PHE A 98 4.17 -0.07 -1.47
N CYS A 99 4.98 0.74 -2.17
CA CYS A 99 5.05 2.18 -1.93
C CYS A 99 3.72 2.87 -2.29
N CYS A 100 3.01 2.40 -3.32
CA CYS A 100 1.74 2.98 -3.72
C CYS A 100 0.65 2.82 -2.64
N THR A 101 0.74 1.82 -1.76
CA THR A 101 -0.25 1.61 -0.69
C THR A 101 -0.01 2.49 0.54
N ILE A 102 1.15 3.15 0.63
CA ILE A 102 1.45 4.14 1.69
C ILE A 102 0.47 5.31 1.62
N ILE A 103 0.15 5.79 0.41
CA ILE A 103 -0.79 6.90 0.20
C ILE A 103 -2.22 6.53 0.61
N MET A 104 -2.63 5.29 0.38
CA MET A 104 -3.91 4.80 0.87
C MET A 104 -3.94 4.85 2.40
N THR A 105 -2.92 4.30 3.07
CA THR A 105 -2.89 4.30 4.55
C THR A 105 -2.84 5.73 5.11
N LEU A 106 -2.17 6.65 4.42
CA LEU A 106 -2.21 8.07 4.77
C LEU A 106 -3.66 8.59 4.79
N CYS A 107 -4.48 8.22 3.80
CA CYS A 107 -5.90 8.58 3.75
C CYS A 107 -6.69 7.92 4.90
N LEU A 108 -6.40 6.65 5.23
CA LEU A 108 -6.98 5.97 6.39
C LEU A 108 -6.73 6.74 7.69
N ALA A 109 -5.51 7.24 7.87
CA ALA A 109 -5.15 8.02 9.06
C ALA A 109 -6.02 9.29 9.19
N GLN A 110 -6.42 9.93 8.09
CA GLN A 110 -7.29 11.11 8.15
C GLN A 110 -8.74 10.75 8.52
N LEU A 111 -9.22 9.61 8.02
CA LEU A 111 -10.53 9.07 8.41
C LEU A 111 -10.59 8.69 9.89
N GLN A 112 -9.47 8.34 10.51
CA GLN A 112 -9.40 8.05 11.95
C GLN A 112 -9.13 9.29 12.82
N THR A 113 -8.89 10.45 12.23
CA THR A 113 -8.52 11.67 12.97
C THR A 113 -9.43 12.83 12.61
N PHE A 114 -9.18 13.52 11.50
CA PHE A 114 -9.96 14.68 11.09
C PHE A 114 -11.44 14.36 10.83
N SER A 115 -11.75 13.18 10.32
CA SER A 115 -13.17 12.79 10.15
C SER A 115 -13.90 12.60 11.47
N ILE A 116 -13.20 12.15 12.52
CA ILE A 116 -13.74 12.12 13.87
C ILE A 116 -13.93 13.55 14.40
N GLN A 117 -12.96 14.44 14.17
CA GLN A 117 -13.06 15.85 14.53
C GLN A 117 -14.24 16.56 13.83
N GLN A 118 -14.51 16.24 12.56
CA GLN A 118 -15.71 16.71 11.86
C GLN A 118 -16.97 16.22 12.59
N GLY A 119 -17.03 14.93 12.94
CA GLY A 119 -18.16 14.34 13.65
C GLY A 119 -18.46 15.00 14.99
N TYR A 120 -17.45 15.49 15.73
CA TYR A 120 -17.66 16.25 16.97
C TYR A 120 -18.39 17.58 16.79
N THR A 121 -18.45 18.10 15.57
CA THR A 121 -19.19 19.35 15.27
C THR A 121 -20.57 19.10 14.67
N MET A 122 -20.92 17.85 14.40
CA MET A 122 -22.13 17.46 13.66
C MET A 122 -23.18 16.89 14.61
N ASP A 123 -24.43 16.86 14.15
CA ASP A 123 -25.51 16.24 14.92
C ASP A 123 -25.30 14.72 14.97
N THR A 124 -25.10 14.18 16.18
CA THR A 124 -24.86 12.76 16.44
C THR A 124 -26.13 11.96 16.66
N THR A 125 -27.29 12.63 16.62
CA THR A 125 -28.60 11.99 16.79
C THR A 125 -28.87 11.04 15.62
N PHE A 126 -28.91 9.74 15.92
CA PHE A 126 -29.24 8.70 14.95
C PHE A 126 -30.70 8.27 15.09
N THR A 127 -31.18 8.16 16.33
CA THR A 127 -32.62 8.06 16.65
C THR A 127 -32.94 9.03 17.79
N LYS A 128 -34.22 9.27 18.09
CA LYS A 128 -34.66 10.18 19.16
C LYS A 128 -34.04 9.88 20.54
N HIS A 129 -33.54 8.67 20.77
CA HIS A 129 -32.96 8.22 22.04
C HIS A 129 -31.51 7.73 21.91
N PHE A 130 -30.93 7.75 20.71
CA PHE A 130 -29.59 7.19 20.47
C PHE A 130 -28.70 8.17 19.73
N HIS A 131 -27.61 8.55 20.39
CA HIS A 131 -26.56 9.40 19.84
C HIS A 131 -25.31 8.56 19.60
N ILE A 132 -24.78 8.61 18.38
CA ILE A 132 -23.56 7.88 18.02
C ILE A 132 -22.35 8.74 18.39
N PRO A 133 -21.46 8.27 19.30
CA PRO A 133 -20.24 9.02 19.61
C PRO A 133 -19.37 9.17 18.36
N PRO A 134 -18.86 10.37 18.01
CA PRO A 134 -17.99 10.56 16.86
C PRO A 134 -16.76 9.66 16.86
N ALA A 135 -16.20 9.37 18.04
CA ALA A 135 -15.07 8.45 18.20
C ALA A 135 -15.38 7.01 17.75
N SER A 136 -16.67 6.63 17.67
CA SER A 136 -17.11 5.31 17.20
C SER A 136 -17.28 5.23 15.69
N LEU A 137 -17.25 6.35 14.94
CA LEU A 137 -17.44 6.37 13.49
C LEU A 137 -16.50 5.46 12.70
N PRO A 138 -15.23 5.23 13.09
CA PRO A 138 -14.37 4.25 12.44
C PRO A 138 -14.87 2.79 12.50
N ILE A 139 -15.94 2.48 13.24
CA ILE A 139 -16.60 1.17 13.17
C ILE A 139 -17.37 0.99 11.86
N ILE A 140 -17.86 2.07 11.26
CA ILE A 140 -18.64 2.05 10.01
C ILE A 140 -17.90 1.32 8.87
N PRO A 141 -16.66 1.69 8.49
CA PRO A 141 -15.94 1.00 7.42
C PRO A 141 -15.69 -0.48 7.75
N ILE A 142 -15.44 -0.82 9.03
CA ILE A 142 -15.21 -2.19 9.49
C ILE A 142 -16.50 -3.02 9.35
N SER A 143 -17.65 -2.49 9.78
CA SER A 143 -18.95 -3.14 9.64
C SER A 143 -19.28 -3.42 8.17
N PHE A 144 -19.03 -2.46 7.29
CA PHE A 144 -19.22 -2.67 5.86
C PHE A 144 -18.26 -3.73 5.30
N LEU A 145 -17.01 -3.74 5.74
CA LEU A 145 -16.06 -4.78 5.33
C LEU A 145 -16.56 -6.18 5.74
N ILE A 146 -17.05 -6.35 6.97
CA ILE A 146 -17.60 -7.63 7.45
C ILE A 146 -18.78 -8.11 6.61
N ILE A 147 -19.63 -7.19 6.12
CA ILE A 147 -20.79 -7.52 5.29
C ILE A 147 -20.38 -7.79 3.83
N ILE A 148 -19.49 -6.97 3.27
CA ILE A 148 -19.12 -7.01 1.86
C ILE A 148 -18.15 -8.15 1.57
N MET A 149 -17.31 -8.55 2.52
CA MET A 149 -16.33 -9.63 2.33
C MET A 149 -16.98 -10.99 1.99
N PRO A 150 -18.02 -11.48 2.70
CA PRO A 150 -18.76 -12.67 2.28
C PRO A 150 -19.40 -12.52 0.90
N ILE A 151 -19.99 -11.36 0.60
CA ILE A 151 -20.58 -11.08 -0.73
C ILE A 151 -19.51 -11.19 -1.82
N TYR A 152 -18.33 -10.67 -1.55
CA TYR A 152 -17.19 -10.74 -2.45
C TYR A 152 -16.78 -12.20 -2.71
N ASP A 153 -16.58 -12.98 -1.66
CA ASP A 153 -16.08 -14.35 -1.78
C ASP A 153 -17.12 -15.33 -2.35
N PHE A 154 -18.40 -15.19 -1.97
CA PHE A 154 -19.45 -16.13 -2.40
C PHE A 154 -20.16 -15.74 -3.69
N ILE A 155 -20.20 -14.45 -4.05
CA ILE A 155 -20.95 -13.98 -5.23
C ILE A 155 -19.98 -13.44 -6.28
N PHE A 156 -19.15 -12.46 -5.92
CA PHE A 156 -18.30 -11.78 -6.90
C PHE A 156 -17.22 -12.71 -7.48
N VAL A 157 -16.49 -13.45 -6.64
CA VAL A 157 -15.41 -14.33 -7.10
C VAL A 157 -15.93 -15.44 -8.04
N PRO A 158 -17.01 -16.19 -7.74
CA PRO A 158 -17.52 -17.21 -8.65
C PRO A 158 -18.04 -16.64 -9.97
N VAL A 159 -18.71 -15.49 -9.95
CA VAL A 159 -19.20 -14.81 -11.17
C VAL A 159 -18.02 -14.36 -12.03
N MET A 160 -17.06 -13.65 -11.43
CA MET A 160 -15.89 -13.18 -12.16
C MET A 160 -15.03 -14.32 -12.67
N ARG A 161 -14.91 -15.43 -11.93
CA ARG A 161 -14.20 -16.64 -12.39
C ARG A 161 -14.84 -17.23 -13.66
N LYS A 162 -16.17 -17.20 -13.78
CA LYS A 162 -16.87 -17.63 -15.00
C LYS A 162 -16.60 -16.70 -16.19
N ILE A 163 -16.46 -15.39 -15.94
CA ILE A 163 -16.26 -14.39 -16.99
C ILE A 163 -14.80 -14.32 -17.44
N THR A 164 -13.86 -14.26 -16.51
CA THR A 164 -12.43 -14.05 -16.80
C THR A 164 -11.66 -15.34 -17.00
N GLY A 165 -12.18 -16.47 -16.54
CA GLY A 165 -11.47 -17.76 -16.52
C GLY A 165 -10.32 -17.82 -15.50
N ILE A 166 -10.11 -16.77 -14.69
CA ILE A 166 -9.06 -16.73 -13.67
C ILE A 166 -9.59 -17.38 -12.39
N PRO A 167 -8.84 -18.28 -11.72
CA PRO A 167 -9.32 -18.98 -10.51
C PRO A 167 -9.70 -18.03 -9.37
N THR A 168 -9.06 -16.87 -9.27
CA THR A 168 -9.35 -15.80 -8.31
C THR A 168 -10.38 -14.78 -8.83
N GLY A 169 -10.95 -14.98 -10.01
CA GLY A 169 -11.90 -14.06 -10.67
C GLY A 169 -11.25 -12.81 -11.26
N VAL A 170 -10.40 -12.12 -10.52
CA VAL A 170 -9.62 -10.95 -10.99
C VAL A 170 -8.19 -11.03 -10.47
N THR A 171 -7.24 -10.45 -11.19
CA THR A 171 -5.82 -10.47 -10.80
C THR A 171 -5.59 -9.68 -9.51
N HIS A 172 -4.55 -10.04 -8.74
CA HIS A 172 -4.26 -9.35 -7.48
C HIS A 172 -3.93 -7.87 -7.70
N LEU A 173 -3.19 -7.53 -8.76
CA LEU A 173 -2.91 -6.13 -9.12
C LEU A 173 -4.19 -5.36 -9.50
N GLN A 174 -5.13 -5.97 -10.23
CA GLN A 174 -6.41 -5.30 -10.52
C GLN A 174 -7.20 -4.99 -9.24
N ARG A 175 -7.22 -5.90 -8.26
CA ARG A 175 -7.87 -5.67 -6.96
C ARG A 175 -7.25 -4.46 -6.24
N ILE A 176 -5.92 -4.40 -6.18
CA ILE A 176 -5.20 -3.26 -5.58
C ILE A 176 -5.55 -1.96 -6.32
N GLY A 177 -5.54 -1.97 -7.66
CA GLY A 177 -5.89 -0.82 -8.48
C GLY A 177 -7.30 -0.28 -8.20
N VAL A 178 -8.31 -1.16 -8.13
CA VAL A 178 -9.69 -0.79 -7.77
C VAL A 178 -9.72 -0.11 -6.40
N GLY A 179 -9.02 -0.66 -5.42
CA GLY A 179 -8.95 -0.08 -4.08
C GLY A 179 -8.30 1.31 -4.06
N LEU A 180 -7.22 1.53 -4.81
CA LEU A 180 -6.59 2.85 -4.92
C LEU A 180 -7.51 3.90 -5.57
N VAL A 181 -8.28 3.54 -6.59
CA VAL A 181 -9.29 4.43 -7.20
C VAL A 181 -10.39 4.77 -6.20
N LEU A 182 -10.91 3.77 -5.49
CA LEU A 182 -11.94 3.99 -4.48
C LEU A 182 -11.44 4.86 -3.32
N SER A 183 -10.17 4.72 -2.91
CA SER A 183 -9.54 5.62 -1.93
C SER A 183 -9.55 7.08 -2.41
N CYS A 184 -9.24 7.32 -3.70
CA CYS A 184 -9.32 8.65 -4.30
C CYS A 184 -10.75 9.20 -4.27
N ILE A 185 -11.73 8.39 -4.67
CA ILE A 185 -13.16 8.78 -4.66
C ILE A 185 -13.62 9.08 -3.22
N SER A 186 -13.20 8.27 -2.24
CA SER A 186 -13.50 8.50 -0.83
C SER A 186 -13.02 9.87 -0.35
N MET A 187 -11.79 10.27 -0.70
CA MET A 187 -11.24 11.58 -0.31
C MET A 187 -11.95 12.73 -1.04
N ALA A 188 -12.35 12.53 -2.29
CA ALA A 188 -13.17 13.52 -3.03
C ALA A 188 -14.54 13.70 -2.35
N VAL A 189 -15.20 12.60 -1.99
CA VAL A 189 -16.48 12.62 -1.25
C VAL A 189 -16.31 13.30 0.11
N ALA A 190 -15.22 13.02 0.83
CA ALA A 190 -14.91 13.68 2.09
C ALA A 190 -14.75 15.21 1.93
N SER A 191 -14.09 15.65 0.85
CA SER A 191 -13.98 17.07 0.52
C SER A 191 -15.35 17.71 0.27
N ILE A 192 -16.22 17.05 -0.49
CA ILE A 192 -17.58 17.54 -0.80
C ILE A 192 -18.43 17.65 0.47
N ILE A 193 -18.38 16.63 1.33
CA ILE A 193 -19.10 16.63 2.61
C ILE A 193 -18.60 17.77 3.51
N GLU A 194 -17.29 18.02 3.54
CA GLU A 194 -16.72 19.12 4.32
C GLU A 194 -17.13 20.50 3.79
N VAL A 195 -17.20 20.68 2.47
CA VAL A 195 -17.75 21.91 1.88
C VAL A 195 -19.20 22.12 2.31
N LYS A 196 -20.01 21.05 2.29
CA LYS A 196 -21.40 21.10 2.76
C LYS A 196 -21.50 21.44 4.25
N ARG A 197 -20.72 20.78 5.11
CA ARG A 197 -20.68 21.04 6.56
C ARG A 197 -20.28 22.48 6.87
N LYS A 198 -19.25 23.00 6.20
CA LYS A 198 -18.80 24.39 6.37
C LYS A 198 -19.83 25.41 5.88
N ARG A 199 -20.57 25.11 4.82
CA ARG A 199 -21.68 25.96 4.36
C ARG A 199 -22.76 26.06 5.43
N VAL A 200 -23.17 24.93 6.02
CA VAL A 200 -24.13 24.92 7.14
C VAL A 200 -23.61 25.73 8.34
N ALA A 201 -22.32 25.61 8.68
CA ALA A 201 -21.72 26.42 9.74
C ALA A 201 -21.77 27.92 9.45
N ARG A 202 -21.53 28.33 8.19
CA ARG A 202 -21.63 29.73 7.76
C ARG A 202 -23.07 30.24 7.81
N ASP A 203 -24.00 29.51 7.21
CA ASP A 203 -25.39 29.93 7.07
C ASP A 203 -26.11 30.07 8.42
N ASN A 204 -25.61 29.39 9.47
CA ASN A 204 -26.10 29.50 10.84
C ASN A 204 -25.23 30.38 11.75
N ASN A 205 -24.25 31.12 11.21
CA ASN A 205 -23.31 31.97 11.98
C ASN A 205 -22.51 31.22 13.07
N MET A 206 -22.21 29.94 12.84
CA MET A 206 -21.50 29.05 13.77
C MET A 206 -20.03 28.82 13.38
N LEU A 207 -19.44 29.69 12.56
CA LEU A 207 -18.04 29.57 12.15
C LEU A 207 -17.06 29.68 13.32
N ASP A 208 -17.42 30.42 14.36
CA ASP A 208 -16.61 30.59 15.58
C ASP A 208 -17.14 29.77 16.76
N ALA A 209 -18.07 28.85 16.48
CA ALA A 209 -18.67 28.00 17.50
C ALA A 209 -17.63 27.04 18.09
N VAL A 210 -17.61 26.97 19.42
CA VAL A 210 -16.79 26.00 20.15
C VAL A 210 -17.60 24.72 20.32
N PRO A 211 -17.15 23.56 19.81
CA PRO A 211 -17.96 22.33 19.76
C PRO A 211 -18.48 21.83 21.12
N ILE A 212 -17.85 22.22 22.22
CA ILE A 212 -18.21 21.80 23.58
C ILE A 212 -19.21 22.77 24.24
N LEU A 213 -19.25 24.03 23.79
CA LEU A 213 -20.03 25.11 24.42
C LEU A 213 -21.29 25.49 23.63
N MET A 214 -21.42 25.01 22.40
CA MET A 214 -22.50 25.37 21.48
C MET A 214 -23.19 24.12 20.93
N PRO A 215 -24.49 24.22 20.54
CA PRO A 215 -25.19 23.11 19.93
C PRO A 215 -24.48 22.62 18.66
N PRO A 216 -24.61 21.34 18.32
CA PRO A 216 -24.01 20.78 17.10
C PRO A 216 -24.56 21.49 15.85
N LEU A 217 -23.78 21.48 14.78
CA LEU A 217 -24.25 21.96 13.48
C LEU A 217 -25.47 21.14 13.04
N PRO A 218 -26.51 21.76 12.43
CA PRO A 218 -27.70 21.08 11.95
C PRO A 218 -27.42 20.29 10.66
N ILE A 219 -26.49 19.34 10.76
CA ILE A 219 -26.08 18.40 9.73
C ILE A 219 -25.74 17.09 10.42
N SER A 220 -26.44 16.02 10.04
CA SER A 220 -26.25 14.71 10.66
C SER A 220 -24.87 14.14 10.37
N THR A 221 -24.25 13.55 11.38
CA THR A 221 -23.01 12.78 11.28
C THR A 221 -23.12 11.62 10.27
N PHE A 222 -24.35 11.17 9.94
CA PHE A 222 -24.60 10.14 8.92
C PHE A 222 -23.96 10.46 7.57
N TRP A 223 -23.80 11.74 7.20
CA TRP A 223 -23.12 12.13 5.95
C TRP A 223 -21.68 11.61 5.88
N LEU A 224 -20.96 11.49 7.00
CA LEU A 224 -19.61 10.93 7.02
C LEU A 224 -19.60 9.44 6.67
N SER A 225 -20.72 8.73 6.80
CA SER A 225 -20.81 7.30 6.46
C SER A 225 -20.50 7.04 4.98
N PHE A 226 -20.75 8.00 4.08
CA PHE A 226 -20.48 7.82 2.64
C PHE A 226 -18.97 7.69 2.34
N GLN A 227 -18.14 8.58 2.90
CA GLN A 227 -16.68 8.47 2.75
C GLN A 227 -16.16 7.19 3.42
N TYR A 228 -16.67 6.83 4.61
CA TYR A 228 -16.27 5.60 5.29
C TYR A 228 -16.67 4.33 4.53
N PHE A 229 -17.87 4.30 3.95
CA PHE A 229 -18.34 3.17 3.15
C PHE A 229 -17.45 2.91 1.95
N ILE A 230 -17.19 3.97 1.15
CA ILE A 230 -16.34 3.87 -0.04
C ILE A 230 -14.93 3.44 0.35
N PHE A 231 -14.39 4.01 1.44
CA PHE A 231 -13.08 3.64 1.93
C PHE A 231 -13.02 2.21 2.47
N GLY A 232 -14.05 1.72 3.16
CA GLY A 232 -14.10 0.34 3.63
C GLY A 232 -14.03 -0.66 2.48
N ILE A 233 -14.70 -0.37 1.37
CA ILE A 233 -14.59 -1.17 0.14
C ILE A 233 -13.17 -1.04 -0.44
N ALA A 234 -12.63 0.18 -0.51
CA ALA A 234 -11.28 0.43 -0.98
C ALA A 234 -10.23 -0.38 -0.21
N ASP A 235 -10.36 -0.41 1.12
CA ASP A 235 -9.48 -1.11 2.04
C ASP A 235 -9.55 -2.62 1.86
N MET A 236 -10.76 -3.18 1.77
CA MET A 236 -10.96 -4.60 1.48
C MET A 236 -10.25 -5.02 0.18
N PHE A 237 -10.50 -4.30 -0.93
CA PHE A 237 -9.89 -4.64 -2.22
C PHE A 237 -8.36 -4.48 -2.21
N THR A 238 -7.86 -3.41 -1.60
CA THR A 238 -6.42 -3.13 -1.54
C THR A 238 -5.71 -4.16 -0.67
N TYR A 239 -6.17 -4.37 0.57
CA TYR A 239 -5.46 -5.19 1.55
C TYR A 239 -5.53 -6.68 1.20
N VAL A 240 -6.69 -7.17 0.74
CA VAL A 240 -6.82 -8.56 0.26
C VAL A 240 -5.96 -8.76 -1.00
N GLY A 241 -5.99 -7.81 -1.94
CA GLY A 241 -5.17 -7.86 -3.14
C GLY A 241 -3.67 -7.86 -2.82
N LEU A 242 -3.24 -7.01 -1.89
CA LEU A 242 -1.85 -6.85 -1.48
C LEU A 242 -1.34 -8.08 -0.74
N LEU A 243 -2.10 -8.61 0.23
CA LEU A 243 -1.73 -9.82 0.97
C LEU A 243 -1.57 -11.01 0.02
N GLN A 244 -2.52 -11.22 -0.89
CA GLN A 244 -2.46 -12.32 -1.84
C GLN A 244 -1.31 -12.15 -2.84
N PHE A 245 -1.10 -10.93 -3.35
CA PHE A 245 0.03 -10.61 -4.22
C PHE A 245 1.37 -10.89 -3.54
N PHE A 246 1.55 -10.43 -2.30
CA PHE A 246 2.77 -10.71 -1.55
C PHE A 246 2.94 -12.19 -1.27
N TYR A 247 1.87 -12.91 -0.95
CA TYR A 247 1.96 -14.34 -0.67
C TYR A 247 2.24 -15.17 -1.94
N SER A 248 1.71 -14.76 -3.09
CA SER A 248 1.90 -15.45 -4.38
C SER A 248 3.29 -15.21 -4.97
N GLU A 249 3.81 -13.99 -4.84
CA GLU A 249 5.08 -13.59 -5.44
C GLU A 249 6.27 -13.80 -4.48
N ALA A 250 6.06 -13.80 -3.16
CA ALA A 250 7.15 -13.98 -2.22
C ALA A 250 7.84 -15.34 -2.39
N PRO A 251 9.19 -15.35 -2.39
CA PRO A 251 9.97 -16.59 -2.33
C PRO A 251 9.54 -17.47 -1.16
N LYS A 252 9.62 -18.81 -1.29
CA LYS A 252 9.21 -19.75 -0.22
C LYS A 252 9.73 -19.35 1.17
N GLY A 253 11.01 -18.99 1.27
CA GLY A 253 11.64 -18.57 2.54
C GLY A 253 11.27 -17.18 3.06
N LEU A 254 10.50 -16.38 2.32
CA LEU A 254 10.03 -15.04 2.71
C LEU A 254 8.52 -14.95 2.93
N LYS A 255 7.75 -16.02 2.66
CA LYS A 255 6.29 -16.00 2.80
C LYS A 255 5.83 -15.65 4.23
N SER A 256 6.57 -16.07 5.26
CA SER A 256 6.28 -15.70 6.65
C SER A 256 6.50 -14.21 6.93
N THR A 257 7.35 -13.54 6.15
CA THR A 257 7.67 -12.11 6.28
C THR A 257 6.74 -11.22 5.44
N SER A 258 5.93 -11.80 4.54
CA SER A 258 4.99 -11.05 3.69
C SER A 258 4.02 -10.17 4.48
N THR A 259 3.53 -10.65 5.63
CA THR A 259 2.64 -9.85 6.50
C THR A 259 3.37 -8.67 7.15
N CYS A 260 4.67 -8.79 7.42
CA CYS A 260 5.49 -7.69 7.96
C CYS A 260 5.56 -6.52 6.98
N PHE A 261 5.62 -6.79 5.67
CA PHE A 261 5.53 -5.72 4.67
C PHE A 261 4.21 -4.97 4.83
N LEU A 262 3.05 -5.64 4.86
CA LEU A 262 1.75 -4.95 5.02
C LEU A 262 1.72 -3.96 6.19
N TRP A 263 2.12 -4.42 7.39
CA TRP A 263 2.18 -3.56 8.58
C TRP A 263 3.22 -2.45 8.47
N SER A 264 4.32 -2.69 7.76
CA SER A 264 5.34 -1.66 7.50
C SER A 264 4.80 -0.58 6.56
N SER A 265 4.04 -0.96 5.51
CA SER A 265 3.35 0.01 4.64
C SER A 265 2.41 0.87 5.46
N MET A 266 1.70 0.23 6.37
CA MET A 266 0.74 0.90 7.23
C MET A 266 1.43 1.94 8.12
N ALA A 267 2.47 1.54 8.85
CA ALA A 267 3.26 2.43 9.69
C ALA A 267 3.84 3.62 8.90
N LEU A 268 4.42 3.37 7.72
CA LEU A 268 4.92 4.41 6.84
C LEU A 268 3.81 5.38 6.40
N GLY A 269 2.59 4.90 6.16
CA GLY A 269 1.44 5.74 5.86
C GLY A 269 1.03 6.68 6.99
N TYR A 270 1.04 6.21 8.25
CA TYR A 270 0.78 7.06 9.42
C TYR A 270 1.88 8.11 9.64
N PHE A 271 3.15 7.75 9.43
CA PHE A 271 4.24 8.72 9.46
C PHE A 271 4.12 9.74 8.32
N ALA A 272 3.82 9.27 7.10
CA ALA A 272 3.60 10.14 5.94
C ALA A 272 2.42 11.10 6.17
N SER A 273 1.33 10.65 6.81
CA SER A 273 0.22 11.51 7.26
C SER A 273 0.71 12.67 8.11
N THR A 274 1.52 12.38 9.14
CA THR A 274 2.06 13.42 10.03
C THR A 274 2.95 14.41 9.28
N ILE A 275 3.81 13.90 8.39
CA ILE A 275 4.70 14.74 7.58
C ILE A 275 3.88 15.63 6.64
N VAL A 276 2.91 15.06 5.93
CA VAL A 276 2.06 15.78 4.98
C VAL A 276 1.25 16.87 5.68
N VAL A 277 0.66 16.60 6.84
CA VAL A 277 -0.04 17.62 7.64
C VAL A 277 0.90 18.77 8.03
N LYS A 278 2.13 18.45 8.49
CA LYS A 278 3.14 19.47 8.81
C LYS A 278 3.55 20.30 7.58
N CYS A 279 3.80 19.65 6.44
CA CYS A 279 4.16 20.32 5.20
C CYS A 279 3.04 21.25 4.71
N VAL A 280 1.80 20.78 4.70
CA VAL A 280 0.64 21.57 4.28
C VAL A 280 0.45 22.78 5.21
N ASN A 281 0.52 22.58 6.53
CA ASN A 281 0.43 23.69 7.47
C ASN A 281 1.58 24.69 7.30
N GLY A 282 2.81 24.23 7.10
CA GLY A 282 3.95 25.09 6.82
C GLY A 282 3.79 25.90 5.53
N ALA A 283 3.38 25.25 4.44
CA ALA A 283 3.18 25.90 3.13
C ALA A 283 2.03 26.92 3.14
N THR A 284 1.04 26.73 4.01
CA THR A 284 -0.19 27.56 4.05
C THR A 284 -0.22 28.54 5.22
N LYS A 285 0.86 28.57 6.02
CA LYS A 285 1.00 29.38 7.24
C LYS A 285 0.76 30.87 7.00
N HIS A 286 1.31 31.40 5.91
CA HIS A 286 1.22 32.83 5.58
C HIS A 286 -0.02 33.20 4.76
N ILE A 287 -0.75 32.21 4.26
CA ILE A 287 -1.91 32.41 3.37
C ILE A 287 -3.22 32.41 4.16
N THR A 288 -3.22 31.80 5.35
CA THR A 288 -4.42 31.62 6.17
C THR A 288 -4.28 32.34 7.49
N SER A 289 -5.37 32.98 7.95
CA SER A 289 -5.41 33.67 9.25
C SER A 289 -5.27 32.70 10.44
N SER A 290 -5.53 31.40 10.23
CA SER A 290 -5.35 30.32 11.20
C SER A 290 -3.91 29.81 11.33
N GLY A 291 -2.95 30.35 10.57
CA GLY A 291 -1.55 29.90 10.60
C GLY A 291 -1.31 28.55 9.90
N GLY A 292 -2.23 28.12 9.04
CA GLY A 292 -2.18 26.89 8.24
C GLY A 292 -3.58 26.33 7.96
N TRP A 293 -3.71 25.46 6.94
CA TRP A 293 -4.99 24.80 6.60
C TRP A 293 -5.60 24.02 7.76
N LEU A 294 -4.78 23.38 8.60
CA LEU A 294 -5.18 22.50 9.69
C LEU A 294 -4.59 22.92 11.04
N ALA A 295 -3.93 24.07 11.11
CA ALA A 295 -3.19 24.52 12.29
C ALA A 295 -4.11 25.12 13.38
N GLY A 296 -5.28 25.62 13.00
CA GLY A 296 -6.23 26.23 13.93
C GLY A 296 -6.95 25.18 14.79
N ASN A 297 -7.25 25.54 16.04
CA ASN A 297 -8.06 24.69 16.93
C ASN A 297 -9.55 24.66 16.54
N ASN A 298 -9.99 25.57 15.67
CA ASN A 298 -11.37 25.63 15.20
C ASN A 298 -11.50 25.01 13.80
N ILE A 299 -12.04 23.79 13.74
CA ILE A 299 -12.26 23.07 12.48
C ILE A 299 -13.22 23.77 11.51
N ASN A 300 -14.11 24.64 12.01
CA ASN A 300 -15.03 25.41 11.15
C ASN A 300 -14.29 26.49 10.35
N ARG A 301 -13.18 27.00 10.88
CA ARG A 301 -12.29 27.97 10.21
C ARG A 301 -11.17 27.29 9.42
N ASN A 302 -10.77 26.07 9.79
CA ASN A 302 -9.78 25.30 9.06
C ASN A 302 -10.23 24.97 7.63
N HIS A 303 -9.27 24.67 6.77
CA HIS A 303 -9.46 24.36 5.35
C HIS A 303 -9.40 22.85 5.08
N LEU A 304 -10.08 22.06 5.90
CA LEU A 304 -10.09 20.60 5.80
C LEU A 304 -10.63 20.10 4.44
N ASN A 305 -11.56 20.83 3.83
CA ASN A 305 -12.05 20.51 2.48
C ASN A 305 -10.93 20.55 1.43
N LEU A 306 -10.04 21.54 1.50
CA LEU A 306 -8.90 21.67 0.60
C LEU A 306 -7.86 20.57 0.87
N PHE A 307 -7.68 20.20 2.13
CA PHE A 307 -6.80 19.10 2.49
C PHE A 307 -7.28 17.76 1.95
N TYR A 308 -8.58 17.43 2.09
CA TYR A 308 -9.14 16.21 1.49
C TYR A 308 -9.09 16.24 -0.04
N LEU A 309 -9.31 17.39 -0.67
CA LEU A 309 -9.15 17.54 -2.12
C LEU A 309 -7.69 17.29 -2.53
N PHE A 310 -6.73 17.85 -1.79
CA PHE A 310 -5.31 17.60 -2.01
C PHE A 310 -4.98 16.10 -1.91
N LEU A 311 -5.48 15.40 -0.88
CA LEU A 311 -5.27 13.96 -0.75
C LEU A 311 -5.95 13.14 -1.85
N SER A 312 -7.09 13.59 -2.36
CA SER A 312 -7.71 13.00 -3.54
C SER A 312 -6.81 13.12 -4.77
N ILE A 313 -6.25 14.30 -5.03
CA ILE A 313 -5.34 14.53 -6.17
C ILE A 313 -4.05 13.70 -6.01
N VAL A 314 -3.46 13.67 -4.81
CA VAL A 314 -2.27 12.84 -4.53
C VAL A 314 -2.58 11.36 -4.73
N SER A 315 -3.75 10.89 -4.28
CA SER A 315 -4.20 9.51 -4.49
C SER A 315 -4.41 9.19 -5.97
N LEU A 316 -4.92 10.14 -6.76
CA LEU A 316 -5.09 9.98 -8.20
C LEU A 316 -3.75 9.88 -8.92
N ILE A 317 -2.79 10.75 -8.60
CA ILE A 317 -1.41 10.68 -9.14
C ILE A 317 -0.78 9.34 -8.77
N ASN A 318 -0.93 8.92 -7.51
CA ASN A 318 -0.46 7.63 -7.03
C ASN A 318 -1.07 6.46 -7.79
N PHE A 319 -2.37 6.51 -8.12
CA PHE A 319 -3.01 5.50 -8.94
C PHE A 319 -2.42 5.42 -10.36
N PHE A 320 -2.11 6.55 -11.01
CA PHE A 320 -1.46 6.53 -12.32
C PHE A 320 -0.03 5.96 -12.26
N ILE A 321 0.73 6.30 -11.22
CA ILE A 321 2.06 5.70 -10.97
C ILE A 321 1.91 4.19 -10.79
N TYR A 322 0.94 3.76 -9.96
CA TYR A 322 0.61 2.36 -9.76
C TYR A 322 0.25 1.66 -11.08
N LEU A 323 -0.55 2.30 -11.94
CA LEU A 323 -0.92 1.76 -13.25
C LEU A 323 0.33 1.48 -14.10
N ILE A 324 1.24 2.45 -14.22
CA ILE A 324 2.49 2.29 -14.98
C ILE A 324 3.34 1.14 -14.42
N VAL A 325 3.48 1.07 -13.09
CA VAL A 325 4.23 0.01 -12.41
C VAL A 325 3.59 -1.35 -12.66
N SER A 326 2.27 -1.46 -12.47
CA SER A 326 1.52 -2.71 -12.60
C SER A 326 1.54 -3.25 -14.02
N MET A 327 1.45 -2.38 -15.04
CA MET A 327 1.56 -2.77 -16.45
C MET A 327 2.96 -3.31 -16.82
N ARG A 328 4.01 -2.84 -16.12
CA ARG A 328 5.38 -3.31 -16.32
C ARG A 328 5.73 -4.53 -15.48
N TYR A 329 4.90 -4.87 -14.49
CA TYR A 329 5.16 -5.98 -13.58
C TYR A 329 4.90 -7.33 -14.26
N LYS A 330 5.90 -8.21 -14.24
CA LYS A 330 5.79 -9.58 -14.78
C LYS A 330 5.60 -10.58 -13.65
N TYR A 331 4.41 -11.18 -13.57
CA TYR A 331 4.07 -12.20 -12.58
C TYR A 331 5.06 -13.38 -12.59
N ARG A 332 5.14 -14.06 -11.45
CA ARG A 332 5.91 -15.30 -11.33
C ARG A 332 5.19 -16.47 -12.03
N SER A 333 5.89 -17.18 -12.91
CA SER A 333 5.39 -18.43 -13.48
C SER A 333 5.37 -19.49 -12.38
N GLN A 334 4.20 -20.01 -12.02
CA GLN A 334 4.11 -21.15 -11.10
C GLN A 334 4.42 -22.43 -11.86
N PRO A 335 5.30 -23.31 -11.35
CA PRO A 335 5.56 -24.60 -11.96
C PRO A 335 4.26 -25.43 -11.96
N GLY A 336 3.73 -25.74 -13.14
CA GLY A 336 2.51 -26.55 -13.35
C GLY A 336 1.27 -25.80 -13.84
N GLY A 337 1.30 -24.46 -13.95
CA GLY A 337 0.19 -23.69 -14.52
C GLY A 337 0.39 -23.40 -16.00
N ASN A 338 -0.46 -23.96 -16.88
CA ASN A 338 -0.49 -23.60 -18.29
C ASN A 338 -0.56 -22.08 -18.44
N SER A 339 0.48 -21.50 -19.06
CA SER A 339 0.56 -20.09 -19.40
C SER A 339 -0.66 -19.69 -20.24
N LYS A 340 -1.56 -18.91 -19.66
CA LYS A 340 -2.54 -18.12 -20.42
C LYS A 340 -2.39 -16.65 -20.00
N LYS A 341 -1.75 -15.93 -20.92
CA LYS A 341 -1.71 -14.50 -21.21
C LYS A 341 -2.09 -13.51 -20.11
#